data_AF-A0A9W4QVM8-F1
#
_entry.id   AF-A0A9W4QVM8-F1
#
_cell.length_a   1.000
_cell.length_b   1.000
_cell.length_c   1.000
_cell.angle_alpha   90.00
_cell.angle_beta   90.00
_cell.angle_gamma   90.00
#
_symmetry.space_group_name_H-M   'P 1'
#
loop_
_entity.id
_entity.type
_entity.pdbx_description
1 polymer ?
#
loop_
_entity_poly.entity_id
_entity_poly.type
_entity_poly.pdbx_seq_one_letter_code
_entity_poly.pdbx_strand_id
1 'polypeptide(L)' 'MNLDDYAFHKRGYIEQHTLPILERLNIAPENWLKLATQFTKVFKGEVGWPNQLNGYYAHLEVKRRASIVHCKQLFG' A
#
# COMPACT_ATOMS: atom_id res chain seq x y z
N MET A 1 31.05 -14.24 7.53
CA MET A 1 29.59 -14.24 7.63
C MET A 1 29.12 -13.01 6.86
N ASN A 2 28.55 -13.20 5.66
CA ASN A 2 28.26 -12.10 4.73
C ASN A 2 27.04 -11.29 5.19
N LEU A 3 27.11 -9.97 5.03
CA LEU A 3 26.02 -9.05 5.36
C LEU A 3 24.73 -9.33 4.55
N ASP A 4 24.86 -10.01 3.42
CA ASP A 4 23.76 -10.31 2.50
C ASP A 4 22.76 -11.33 3.07
N ASP A 5 23.18 -12.20 3.99
CA ASP A 5 22.29 -13.17 4.65
C ASP A 5 21.27 -12.51 5.60
N TYR A 6 21.51 -11.27 6.03
CA TYR A 6 20.61 -10.56 6.95
C TYR A 6 19.36 -9.96 6.25
N ALA A 7 19.35 -9.89 4.91
CA ALA A 7 18.22 -9.38 4.15
C ALA A 7 17.08 -10.41 3.99
N PHE A 8 17.40 -11.71 4.09
CA PHE A 8 16.45 -12.81 3.83
C PHE A 8 15.26 -12.86 4.81
N HIS A 9 15.39 -12.26 6.00
CA HIS A 9 14.32 -12.24 7.01
C HIS A 9 13.45 -10.98 7.00
N LYS A 10 13.71 -9.99 6.12
CA LYS A 10 12.99 -8.71 6.14
C LYS A 10 11.90 -8.67 5.07
N ARG A 11 10.77 -9.33 5.34
CA ARG A 11 9.58 -9.21 4.48
C ARG A 11 9.20 -7.74 4.32
N GLY A 12 9.11 -7.26 3.08
CA GLY A 12 8.77 -5.86 2.79
C GLY A 12 9.90 -4.85 2.94
N TYR A 13 11.14 -5.29 3.18
CA TYR A 13 12.29 -4.41 3.09
C TYR A 13 12.53 -4.03 1.62
N ILE A 14 12.76 -2.74 1.41
CA ILE A 14 13.17 -2.16 0.14
C ILE A 14 14.45 -1.37 0.41
N GLU A 15 15.44 -1.55 -0.47
CA GLU A 15 16.68 -0.82 -0.34
C GLU A 15 16.48 0.64 -0.75
N GLN A 16 17.28 1.56 -0.19
CA GLN A 16 17.19 2.98 -0.53
C GLN A 16 17.45 3.27 -2.01
N HIS A 17 18.21 2.41 -2.71
CA HIS A 17 18.41 2.56 -4.14
C HIS A 17 17.15 2.22 -4.97
N THR A 18 16.17 1.53 -4.38
CA THR A 18 14.92 1.13 -5.02
C THR A 18 13.80 2.16 -4.83
N LEU A 19 14.08 3.36 -4.30
CA LEU A 19 13.14 4.48 -4.22
C LEU A 19 12.44 4.85 -5.55
N PRO A 20 13.05 4.72 -6.75
CA PRO A 20 12.39 5.10 -7.99
C PRO A 20 11.06 4.37 -8.28
N ILE A 21 10.89 3.12 -7.82
CA ILE A 21 9.61 2.42 -7.99
C ILE A 21 8.53 3.00 -7.08
N LEU A 22 8.89 3.41 -5.86
CA LEU A 22 7.97 3.98 -4.89
C LEU A 22 7.50 5.38 -5.32
N GLU A 23 8.41 6.18 -5.87
CA GLU A 23 8.10 7.47 -6.47
C GLU A 23 7.10 7.33 -7.62
N ARG A 24 7.33 6.36 -8.54
CA ARG A 24 6.40 6.08 -9.65
C ARG A 24 5.02 5.63 -9.19
N LEU A 25 4.95 4.92 -8.06
CA LEU A 25 3.70 4.45 -7.47
C LEU A 25 3.04 5.48 -6.53
N ASN A 26 3.69 6.63 -6.30
CA ASN A 26 3.29 7.63 -5.31
C ASN A 26 3.10 7.04 -3.90
N ILE A 27 3.96 6.10 -3.51
CA ILE A 27 3.93 5.44 -2.20
C ILE A 27 5.09 5.95 -1.38
N ALA A 28 4.82 6.53 -0.22
CA ALA A 28 5.86 6.92 0.71
C ALA A 28 6.64 5.68 1.21
N PRO A 29 7.97 5.73 1.36
CA PRO A 29 8.77 4.59 1.83
C PRO A 29 8.29 4.03 3.18
N GLU A 30 7.77 4.87 4.05
CA GLU A 30 7.22 4.49 5.35
C GLU A 30 5.92 3.66 5.20
N ASN A 31 5.14 3.93 4.15
CA ASN A 31 3.91 3.23 3.83
C ASN A 31 4.19 1.87 3.14
N TRP A 32 5.31 1.75 2.42
CA TRP A 32 5.67 0.52 1.70
C TRP A 32 5.77 -0.69 2.63
N LEU A 33 6.47 -0.56 3.77
CA LEU A 33 6.65 -1.68 4.69
C LEU A 33 5.28 -2.18 5.19
N LYS A 34 4.35 -1.27 5.47
CA LYS A 34 2.99 -1.61 5.90
C LYS A 34 2.19 -2.31 4.80
N LEU A 35 2.29 -1.84 3.56
CA LEU A 35 1.67 -2.49 2.40
C LEU A 35 2.24 -3.89 2.18
N ALA A 36 3.56 -4.04 2.16
CA ALA A 36 4.24 -5.30 1.88
C ALA A 36 4.08 -6.36 2.98
N THR A 37 3.81 -5.96 4.23
CA THR A 37 3.71 -6.90 5.36
C THR A 37 2.31 -7.08 5.92
N GLN A 38 1.41 -6.11 5.70
CA GLN A 38 0.09 -6.07 6.35
C GLN A 38 -1.06 -5.84 5.38
N PHE A 39 -0.86 -6.03 4.06
CA PHE A 39 -1.86 -5.76 3.03
C PHE A 39 -3.28 -6.25 3.40
N THR A 40 -3.42 -7.54 3.70
CA THR A 40 -4.73 -8.17 4.01
C THR A 40 -5.28 -7.82 5.41
N LYS A 41 -4.45 -7.23 6.28
CA LYS A 41 -4.89 -6.69 7.56
C LYS A 41 -5.46 -5.29 7.39
N VAL A 42 -4.79 -4.47 6.58
CA VAL A 42 -5.16 -3.09 6.28
C VAL A 42 -6.38 -3.01 5.37
N PHE A 43 -6.42 -3.82 4.32
CA PHE A 43 -7.51 -3.81 3.35
C PHE A 43 -8.42 -5.02 3.56
N LYS A 44 -9.71 -4.73 3.77
CA LYS A 44 -10.79 -5.73 3.91
C LYS A 44 -11.81 -5.68 2.76
N GLY A 45 -11.51 -4.87 1.75
CA GLY A 45 -12.33 -4.63 0.56
C GLY A 45 -11.47 -4.00 -0.53
N GLU A 46 -12.08 -3.32 -1.49
CA GLU A 46 -11.36 -2.80 -2.66
C GLU A 46 -10.24 -1.81 -2.29
N VAL A 47 -9.19 -1.82 -3.11
CA VAL A 47 -7.98 -1.02 -2.93
C VAL A 47 -7.69 -0.28 -4.21
N GLY A 48 -7.36 1.00 -4.12
CA GLY A 48 -7.04 1.81 -5.30
C GLY A 48 -7.12 3.29 -5.01
N TRP A 49 -7.04 4.08 -6.08
CA TRP A 49 -7.11 5.53 -5.98
C TRP A 49 -8.48 5.96 -5.44
N PRO A 50 -8.54 6.77 -4.36
CA PRO A 50 -9.80 7.15 -3.73
C PRO A 50 -10.83 7.75 -4.71
N ASN A 51 -10.35 8.47 -5.72
CA ASN A 51 -11.20 9.08 -6.76
C ASN A 51 -11.86 8.03 -7.68
N GLN A 52 -11.12 6.98 -8.04
CA GLN A 52 -11.65 5.86 -8.84
C GLN A 52 -12.63 5.02 -8.01
N LEU A 53 -12.31 4.82 -6.72
CA LEU A 53 -13.18 4.12 -5.78
C LEU A 53 -14.49 4.89 -5.53
N ASN A 54 -14.48 6.22 -5.50
CA ASN A 54 -15.69 7.00 -5.33
C ASN A 54 -16.70 6.80 -6.47
N GLY A 55 -16.23 6.72 -7.72
CA GLY A 55 -17.08 6.41 -8.86
C GLY A 55 -17.66 4.99 -8.75
N TYR A 56 -16.81 4.03 -8.44
CA TYR A 56 -17.21 2.62 -8.23
C TYR A 56 -18.26 2.46 -7.11
N TYR A 57 -18.06 3.08 -5.94
CA TYR A 57 -19.05 3.03 -4.84
C TYR A 57 -20.35 3.79 -5.15
N ALA A 58 -20.31 4.83 -5.99
CA ALA A 58 -21.51 5.52 -6.43
C ALA A 58 -22.40 4.60 -7.29
N HIS A 59 -21.78 3.77 -8.14
CA HIS A 59 -22.50 2.79 -8.96
C HIS A 59 -23.07 1.60 -8.17
N LEU A 60 -22.47 1.26 -7.03
CA LEU A 60 -22.90 0.13 -6.20
C LEU A 60 -23.92 0.48 -5.10
N GLU A 61 -24.28 1.76 -4.94
CA GLU A 61 -25.16 2.26 -3.86
C GLU A 61 -24.70 1.88 -2.42
N VAL A 62 -23.44 1.45 -2.26
CA VAL A 62 -22.90 1.03 -0.95
C VAL A 62 -22.45 2.24 -0.15
N LYS A 63 -23.06 2.45 1.03
CA LYS A 63 -22.73 3.55 1.94
C LYS A 63 -21.43 3.36 2.72
N ARG A 64 -21.04 2.11 3.04
CA ARG A 64 -19.85 1.81 3.86
C ARG A 64 -18.61 1.61 3.00
N ARG A 65 -17.60 2.46 3.20
CA ARG A 65 -16.36 2.50 2.40
C ARG A 65 -15.13 2.17 3.26
N ALA A 66 -15.06 0.94 3.78
CA ALA A 66 -14.09 0.54 4.82
C ALA A 66 -12.61 0.73 4.39
N SER A 67 -12.32 0.58 3.10
CA SER A 67 -10.95 0.69 2.56
C SER A 67 -10.55 2.09 2.11
N ILE A 68 -11.49 3.04 1.95
CA ILE A 68 -11.17 4.38 1.38
C ILE A 68 -10.26 5.20 2.29
N VAL A 69 -10.46 5.14 3.61
CA VAL A 69 -9.62 5.85 4.58
C VAL A 69 -8.18 5.36 4.48
N HIS A 70 -8.00 4.04 4.42
CA HIS A 70 -6.69 3.42 4.26
C HIS A 70 -6.05 3.73 2.90
N CYS A 71 -6.85 3.78 1.82
CA CYS A 71 -6.35 4.14 0.50
C CYS A 71 -5.83 5.59 0.48
N LYS A 72 -6.57 6.54 1.07
CA LYS A 72 -6.14 7.95 1.20
C LYS A 72 -4.84 8.09 1.99
N GLN A 73 -4.67 7.29 3.05
CA GLN A 73 -3.47 7.37 3.89
C GLN A 73 -2.24 6.72 3.24
N LEU A 74 -2.43 5.72 2.37
CA LEU A 74 -1.32 4.88 1.88
C LEU A 74 -0.91 5.19 0.43
N PHE A 75 -1.79 5.80 -0.38
CA PHE A 75 -1.56 6.01 -1.82
C PHE A 75 -1.59 7.48 -2.28
N GLY A 76 -1.81 8.45 -1.38
CA GLY A 76 -1.93 9.88 -1.72
C GLY A 76 -3.30 10.24 -2.30
#